data_AF-A0A0S7EWK3-F1
#
_entry.id   AF-A0A0S7EWK3-F1
#
_cell.length_a   1.000
_cell.length_b   1.000
_cell.length_c   1.000
_cell.angle_alpha   90.00
_cell.angle_beta   90.00
_cell.angle_gamma   90.00
#
_symmetry.space_group_name_H-M   'P 1'
#
loop_
_entity.id
_entity.type
_entity.pdbx_description
1 polymer ?
#
loop_
_entity_poly.entity_id
_entity_poly.type
_entity_poly.pdbx_seq_one_letter_code
_entity_poly.pdbx_strand_id
1 'polypeptide(L)'
;AERSGRVNIGDQIMSINGTSLVGLPLSTCQSIIKGLKNQSRIKLNIVRCPPVTTVLIRRPDMRYQLGFSVQNGIICSLIRGGIAERGGVRVGHRIIEINNQSVVATPHEKIV
;
A
#
# COMPACT_ATOMS: atom_id res chain seq x y z
N ALA A 1 -5.20 9.54 -8.30
CA ALA A 1 -4.73 8.17 -8.54
C ALA A 1 -5.68 7.16 -7.90
N GLU A 2 -6.06 7.33 -6.64
CA GLU A 2 -7.03 6.47 -5.95
C GLU A 2 -8.39 6.35 -6.68
N ARG A 3 -8.93 7.46 -7.21
CA ARG A 3 -10.15 7.45 -8.04
C ARG A 3 -10.07 6.63 -9.34
N SER A 4 -8.88 6.35 -9.88
CA SER A 4 -8.76 5.59 -11.12
C SER A 4 -8.40 4.11 -10.91
N GLY A 5 -7.98 3.71 -9.71
CA GLY A 5 -7.53 2.34 -9.41
C GLY A 5 -6.35 1.86 -10.26
N ARG A 6 -5.71 2.74 -11.02
CA ARG A 6 -4.65 2.40 -11.99
C ARG A 6 -3.25 2.42 -11.40
N VAL A 7 -3.10 2.99 -10.20
CA VAL A 7 -1.81 3.12 -9.51
C VAL A 7 -2.00 2.65 -8.08
N ASN A 8 -1.27 1.61 -7.71
CA ASN A 8 -1.23 1.08 -6.36
C ASN A 8 0.11 1.37 -5.69
N ILE A 9 0.15 1.24 -4.38
CA ILE A 9 1.40 1.39 -3.63
C ILE A 9 2.28 0.16 -3.92
N GLY A 10 3.56 0.40 -4.22
CA GLY A 10 4.50 -0.64 -4.66
C GLY A 10 4.61 -0.77 -6.19
N ASP A 11 3.75 -0.08 -6.94
CA ASP A 11 3.85 0.00 -8.39
C ASP A 11 5.05 0.85 -8.82
N GLN A 12 5.79 0.36 -9.82
CA GLN A 12 6.92 1.06 -10.40
C GLN A 12 6.51 1.77 -11.70
N ILE A 13 6.61 3.10 -11.72
CA ILE A 13 6.29 3.90 -12.91
C ILE A 13 7.52 3.92 -13.84
N MET A 14 7.38 3.31 -15.02
CA MET A 14 8.46 3.23 -16.02
C MET A 14 8.49 4.45 -16.95
N SER A 15 7.34 4.98 -17.33
CA SER A 15 7.25 6.14 -18.21
C SER A 15 5.97 6.94 -18.01
N ILE A 16 6.02 8.25 -18.26
CA ILE A 16 4.86 9.15 -18.17
C ILE A 16 4.71 9.93 -19.46
N ASN A 17 3.54 9.87 -20.10
CA ASN A 17 3.22 10.53 -21.37
C ASN A 17 4.24 10.26 -22.50
N GLY A 18 4.87 9.08 -22.49
CA GLY A 18 5.91 8.71 -23.45
C GLY A 18 7.34 9.04 -23.00
N THR A 19 7.50 9.80 -21.92
CA THR A 19 8.81 10.09 -21.31
C THR A 19 9.22 8.96 -20.37
N SER A 20 10.29 8.24 -20.71
CA SER A 20 10.87 7.21 -19.84
C SER A 20 11.47 7.82 -18.58
N LEU A 21 11.12 7.26 -17.42
CA LEU A 21 11.68 7.63 -16.11
C LEU A 21 12.80 6.68 -15.66
N VAL A 22 12.99 5.58 -16.38
CA VAL A 22 14.02 4.58 -16.07
C VAL A 22 15.42 5.21 -16.22
N GLY A 23 16.21 5.15 -15.15
CA GLY A 23 17.57 5.70 -15.12
C GLY A 23 17.67 7.18 -14.76
N LEU A 24 16.55 7.88 -14.59
CA LEU A 24 16.55 9.27 -14.12
C LEU A 24 16.60 9.34 -12.58
N PRO A 25 17.25 10.36 -12.00
CA PRO A 25 17.23 10.55 -10.55
C PRO A 25 15.81 10.93 -10.08
N LEU A 26 15.50 10.56 -8.82
CA LEU A 26 14.18 10.77 -8.20
C LEU A 26 13.71 12.23 -8.29
N SER A 27 14.63 13.19 -8.14
CA SER A 27 14.37 14.63 -8.25
C SER A 27 13.80 14.99 -9.62
N THR A 28 14.39 14.48 -10.70
CA THR A 28 13.93 14.70 -12.06
C THR A 28 12.55 14.07 -12.28
N CYS A 29 12.35 12.83 -11.82
CA CYS A 29 11.05 12.15 -11.90
C CYS A 29 9.95 12.95 -11.19
N GLN A 30 10.22 13.47 -10.00
CA GLN A 30 9.29 14.33 -9.26
C GLN A 30 9.00 15.63 -10.00
N SER A 31 10.01 16.25 -10.60
CA SER A 31 9.84 17.49 -11.36
C SER A 31 8.95 17.28 -12.60
N ILE A 32 9.15 16.18 -13.32
CA ILE A 32 8.30 15.78 -14.45
C ILE A 32 6.86 15.62 -13.99
N ILE A 33 6.60 14.83 -12.93
CA ILE A 33 5.25 14.63 -12.40
C ILE A 33 4.61 15.96 -11.97
N LYS A 34 5.37 16.84 -11.32
CA LYS A 34 4.88 18.17 -10.89
C LYS A 34 4.55 19.07 -12.08
N GLY A 35 5.36 19.05 -13.15
CA GLY A 35 5.11 19.81 -14.38
C GLY A 35 3.84 19.36 -15.11
N LEU A 36 3.48 18.07 -14.99
CA LEU A 36 2.29 17.49 -15.61
C LEU A 36 0.98 17.79 -14.85
N LYS A 37 1.04 18.52 -13.72
CA LYS A 37 -0.13 18.89 -12.89
C LYS A 37 -1.24 19.60 -13.68
N ASN A 38 -0.89 20.36 -14.71
CA ASN A 38 -1.84 21.15 -15.52
C ASN A 38 -2.44 20.37 -16.70
N GLN A 39 -2.05 19.11 -16.93
CA GLN A 39 -2.64 18.30 -18.00
C GLN A 39 -3.88 17.53 -17.52
N SER A 40 -4.94 17.50 -18.33
CA SER A 40 -6.19 16.81 -17.97
C SER A 40 -6.10 15.28 -18.12
N ARG A 41 -5.16 14.77 -18.92
CA ARG A 41 -4.94 13.33 -19.14
C ARG A 41 -3.45 13.01 -19.08
N ILE A 42 -3.11 11.99 -18.29
CA ILE A 42 -1.74 11.50 -18.12
C ILE A 42 -1.76 9.99 -18.42
N LYS A 43 -0.93 9.55 -19.36
CA LYS A 43 -0.69 8.14 -19.67
C LYS A 43 0.52 7.66 -18.87
N LEU A 44 0.30 6.77 -17.91
CA LEU A 44 1.36 6.18 -17.09
C LEU A 44 1.59 4.75 -17.56
N ASN A 45 2.84 4.37 -17.84
CA ASN A 45 3.24 2.96 -17.92
C ASN A 45 3.80 2.53 -16.58
N ILE A 46 3.20 1.49 -16.03
CA ILE A 46 3.43 1.05 -14.67
C ILE A 46 3.68 -0.46 -14.71
N VAL A 47 4.77 -0.88 -14.09
CA VAL A 47 5.05 -2.27 -13.80
C VAL A 47 4.55 -2.54 -12.40
N ARG A 48 3.54 -3.41 -12.31
CA ARG A 48 3.07 -3.92 -11.03
C ARG A 48 4.08 -4.94 -10.53
N CYS A 49 4.73 -4.63 -9.43
CA CYS A 49 5.63 -5.57 -8.77
C CYS A 49 5.02 -5.87 -7.41
N PRO A 50 4.15 -6.89 -7.26
CA PRO A 50 3.47 -7.14 -6.01
C PRO A 50 4.23 -8.17 -5.17
N PRO A 51 5.00 -7.77 -4.16
CA PRO A 51 5.20 -8.56 -2.95
C PRO A 51 4.08 -8.27 -1.92
N VAL A 52 2.88 -7.90 -2.38
CA VAL A 52 1.74 -7.62 -1.50
C VAL A 52 1.16 -8.96 -1.05
N THR A 53 1.43 -9.32 0.21
CA THR A 53 0.82 -10.49 0.83
C THR A 53 -0.56 -10.10 1.34
N THR A 54 -1.61 -10.56 0.65
CA THR A 54 -2.98 -10.42 1.15
C THR A 54 -3.21 -11.41 2.27
N VAL A 55 -3.50 -10.90 3.47
CA VAL A 55 -3.75 -11.72 4.66
C VAL A 55 -5.26 -11.83 4.87
N LEU A 56 -5.78 -13.05 4.79
CA LEU A 56 -7.18 -13.32 5.11
C LEU A 56 -7.34 -13.60 6.60
N ILE A 57 -7.91 -12.64 7.32
CA ILE A 57 -8.16 -12.78 8.75
C ILE A 57 -9.63 -13.16 8.95
N ARG A 58 -9.88 -14.43 9.30
CA ARG A 58 -11.21 -14.94 9.64
C ARG A 58 -11.42 -14.88 11.14
N ARG A 59 -12.27 -13.96 11.60
CA ARG A 59 -12.72 -13.91 12.99
C ARG A 59 -14.06 -14.65 13.11
N PRO A 60 -14.17 -15.69 13.96
CA PRO A 60 -15.45 -16.37 14.20
C PRO A 60 -16.43 -15.51 15.01
N ASP A 61 -15.92 -14.69 15.95
CA ASP A 61 -16.70 -13.71 16.72
C ASP A 61 -15.90 -12.42 16.93
N MET A 62 -16.59 -11.29 17.16
CA MET A 62 -15.95 -9.99 17.49
C MET A 62 -15.16 -10.00 18.82
N ARG A 63 -15.36 -11.02 19.66
CA ARG A 63 -14.62 -11.21 20.92
C ARG A 63 -13.17 -11.65 20.69
N TYR A 64 -12.86 -12.21 19.51
CA TYR A 64 -11.51 -12.64 19.19
C TYR A 64 -10.70 -11.47 18.66
N GLN A 65 -9.64 -11.14 19.39
CA GLN A 65 -8.65 -10.17 18.96
C GLN A 65 -7.88 -10.72 17.75
N LEU A 66 -7.50 -9.83 16.84
CA LEU A 66 -6.73 -10.20 15.64
C LEU A 66 -5.34 -10.75 15.98
N GLY A 67 -4.80 -10.36 17.14
CA GLY A 67 -3.49 -10.78 17.63
C GLY A 67 -2.33 -10.06 16.96
N PHE A 68 -2.50 -8.80 16.56
CA PHE A 68 -1.40 -7.92 16.16
C PHE A 68 -1.68 -6.49 16.62
N SER A 69 -0.62 -5.71 16.81
CA SER A 69 -0.68 -4.29 17.08
C SER A 69 -0.11 -3.52 15.90
N VAL A 70 -0.77 -2.43 15.56
CA VAL A 70 -0.39 -1.53 14.46
C VAL A 70 -0.06 -0.14 14.99
N GLN A 71 1.03 0.44 14.48
CA GLN A 71 1.38 1.85 14.72
C GLN A 71 1.70 2.49 13.37
N ASN A 72 1.00 3.59 13.04
CA ASN A 72 1.17 4.31 11.76
C ASN A 72 1.07 3.40 10.52
N GLY A 73 0.19 2.41 10.56
CA GLY A 73 0.02 1.42 9.49
C GLY A 73 1.11 0.35 9.43
N ILE A 74 2.06 0.32 10.37
CA ILE A 74 3.10 -0.72 10.48
C ILE A 74 2.77 -1.65 11.63
N ILE A 75 2.91 -2.97 11.42
CA ILE A 75 2.73 -3.96 12.48
C ILE A 75 3.94 -3.94 13.41
N CYS A 76 3.75 -3.51 14.65
CA CYS A 76 4.82 -3.41 15.66
C CYS A 76 4.91 -4.64 16.55
N SER A 77 3.79 -5.31 16.82
CA SER A 77 3.78 -6.55 17.61
C SER A 77 2.75 -7.53 17.08
N LEU A 78 2.98 -8.81 17.33
CA LEU A 78 2.16 -9.91 16.86
C LEU A 78 2.14 -11.02 17.92
N ILE A 79 0.97 -11.59 18.15
CA ILE A 79 0.75 -12.67 19.10
C ILE A 79 1.11 -13.99 18.42
N ARG A 80 2.02 -14.74 19.04
CA ARG A 80 2.42 -16.07 18.57
C ARG A 80 1.22 -17.02 18.56
N GLY A 81 0.99 -17.69 17.44
CA GLY A 81 -0.19 -18.54 17.21
C GLY A 81 -1.49 -17.79 16.99
N GLY A 82 -1.47 -16.44 16.94
CA GLY A 82 -2.64 -15.61 16.68
C GLY A 82 -3.16 -15.73 15.25
N ILE A 83 -4.37 -15.21 15.02
CA ILE A 83 -5.04 -15.29 13.71
C ILE A 83 -4.21 -14.56 12.64
N ALA A 84 -3.60 -13.43 12.98
CA ALA A 84 -2.72 -12.69 12.09
C ALA A 84 -1.42 -13.43 11.74
N GLU A 85 -0.77 -14.10 12.71
CA GLU A 85 0.43 -14.90 12.44
C GLU A 85 0.14 -16.01 11.41
N ARG A 86 -0.97 -16.72 11.61
CA ARG A 86 -1.40 -17.82 10.74
C ARG A 86 -1.81 -17.33 9.35
N GLY A 87 -2.28 -16.09 9.25
CA GLY A 87 -2.57 -15.43 7.99
C GLY A 87 -1.33 -14.97 7.22
N GLY A 88 -0.12 -15.08 7.79
CA GLY A 88 1.12 -14.64 7.16
C GLY A 88 1.51 -13.19 7.47
N VAL A 89 0.86 -12.55 8.45
CA VAL A 89 1.29 -11.24 8.95
C VAL A 89 2.60 -11.40 9.71
N ARG A 90 3.55 -10.50 9.49
CA ARG A 90 4.81 -10.42 10.24
C ARG A 90 5.03 -9.02 10.77
N VAL A 91 5.82 -8.94 11.85
CA VAL A 91 6.29 -7.66 12.39
C VAL A 91 7.10 -6.93 11.31
N GLY A 92 6.87 -5.63 11.16
CA GLY A 92 7.49 -4.78 10.13
C GLY A 92 6.74 -4.73 8.81
N HIS A 93 5.71 -5.57 8.60
CA HIS A 93 4.83 -5.39 7.46
C HIS A 93 4.01 -4.10 7.59
N ARG A 94 3.82 -3.41 6.46
CA ARG A 94 2.96 -2.22 6.38
C ARG A 94 1.60 -2.61 5.82
N ILE A 95 0.55 -2.30 6.55
CA ILE A 95 -0.83 -2.47 6.13
C ILE A 95 -1.15 -1.43 5.08
N ILE A 96 -1.57 -1.91 3.91
CA ILE A 96 -1.87 -1.09 2.75
C ILE A 96 -3.38 -0.90 2.64
N GLU A 97 -4.13 -1.99 2.80
CA GLU A 97 -5.58 -2.04 2.67
C GLU A 97 -6.18 -3.01 3.70
N ILE A 98 -7.37 -2.68 4.20
CA ILE A 98 -8.20 -3.54 5.07
C ILE A 98 -9.60 -3.58 4.48
N ASN A 99 -10.14 -4.78 4.24
CA ASN A 99 -11.48 -4.97 3.66
C ASN A 99 -11.71 -4.14 2.37
N ASN A 100 -10.72 -4.10 1.48
CA ASN A 100 -10.72 -3.29 0.25
C ASN A 100 -10.83 -1.77 0.48
N GLN A 101 -10.50 -1.28 1.68
CA GLN A 101 -10.33 0.13 1.97
C GLN A 101 -8.85 0.45 2.21
N SER A 102 -8.33 1.45 1.51
CA SER A 102 -6.99 2.00 1.72
C SER A 102 -6.84 2.54 3.16
N VAL A 103 -5.85 2.04 3.91
CA VAL A 103 -5.59 2.48 5.30
C VAL A 103 -4.20 3.07 5.53
N VAL A 104 -3.49 3.37 4.45
CA VAL A 104 -2.06 3.82 4.47
C VAL A 104 -1.85 5.13 5.24
N ALA A 105 -2.88 5.97 5.32
CA ALA A 105 -2.88 7.25 6.02
C ALA A 105 -3.80 7.26 7.25
N THR A 106 -4.36 6.11 7.62
CA THR A 106 -5.32 6.03 8.71
C THR A 106 -4.60 5.92 10.05
N PRO A 107 -4.96 6.75 11.05
CA PRO A 107 -4.38 6.64 12.39
C PRO A 107 -4.79 5.32 13.06
N HIS A 108 -3.95 4.87 13.98
CA HIS A 108 -4.05 3.58 14.68
C HIS A 108 -5.44 3.29 15.28
N GLU A 109 -6.16 4.32 15.75
CA GLU A 109 -7.51 4.21 16.33
C GLU A 109 -8.57 3.66 15.38
N LYS A 110 -8.40 3.82 14.06
CA LYS A 110 -9.35 3.31 13.06
C LYS A 110 -8.98 1.93 12.50
N ILE A 111 -7.81 1.40 12.87
CA ILE A 111 -7.29 0.14 12.34
C ILE A 111 -7.55 -1.03 13.32
N VAL A 112 -7.62 -0.75 14.62
CA VAL A 112 -7.80 -1.74 15.70
C VAL A 112 -9.27 -2.14 15.91
#